data_AF-A0A919EGI9-F1
#
_entry.id   AF-A0A919EGI9-F1
#
_cell.length_a   1.000
_cell.length_b   1.000
_cell.length_c   1.000
_cell.angle_alpha   90.00
_cell.angle_beta   90.00
_cell.angle_gamma   90.00
#
_symmetry.space_group_name_H-M   'P 1'
#
loop_
_entity.id
_entity.type
_entity.pdbx_description
1 polymer ?
#
loop_
_entity_poly.entity_id
_entity_poly.type
_entity_poly.pdbx_seq_one_letter_code
_entity_poly.pdbx_strand_id
1 'polypeptide(L)'
;MSLKSSYQATRGDERKFLRDIQPGDHLYVINNHSDRGDTYSEWVVTNKRSIMGHREVESPSHGGVMSAQSLLRKEREVLTQRPTHLPNLGVRDLHGAFTEDAQRAARLVGDLHAIETANALSAQYAGRR
;
A
#
# COMPACT_ATOMS: atom_id res chain seq x y z
N MET A 1 0.41 18.94 7.79
CA MET A 1 1.77 19.17 7.26
C MET A 1 1.66 19.62 5.81
N SER A 2 2.53 20.56 5.40
CA SER A 2 2.52 21.25 4.11
C SER A 2 2.56 20.30 2.90
N LEU A 3 1.50 20.38 2.10
CA LEU A 3 1.29 19.70 0.81
C LEU A 3 2.44 20.03 -0.16
N LYS A 4 3.45 19.16 -0.22
CA LYS A 4 4.38 19.17 -1.34
C LYS A 4 3.72 18.42 -2.47
N SER A 5 3.81 18.99 -3.67
CA SER A 5 3.21 18.44 -4.87
C SER A 5 4.22 17.60 -5.62
N SER A 6 5.47 18.06 -5.76
CA SER A 6 6.52 17.38 -6.52
C SER A 6 7.94 17.58 -5.97
N TYR A 7 8.82 16.66 -6.34
CA TYR A 7 10.27 16.70 -6.16
C TYR A 7 10.94 16.40 -7.49
N GLN A 8 11.95 17.20 -7.85
CA GLN A 8 12.72 17.02 -9.07
C GLN A 8 14.10 16.44 -8.75
N ALA A 9 14.75 15.83 -9.75
CA ALA A 9 16.10 15.27 -9.63
C ALA A 9 17.22 16.34 -9.55
N THR A 10 17.06 17.32 -8.64
CA THR A 10 18.08 18.33 -8.32
C THR A 10 18.76 18.01 -6.99
N ARG A 11 20.03 18.41 -6.80
CA ARG A 11 20.75 18.17 -5.52
C ARG A 11 20.04 18.76 -4.30
N GLY A 12 19.36 19.90 -4.47
CA GLY A 12 18.63 20.57 -3.40
C GLY A 12 17.35 19.82 -3.02
N ASP A 13 16.59 19.40 -4.02
CA ASP A 13 15.35 18.66 -3.81
C ASP A 13 15.61 17.22 -3.34
N GLU A 14 16.71 16.58 -3.76
CA GLU A 14 17.11 15.27 -3.26
C GLU A 14 17.30 15.31 -1.73
N ARG A 15 18.04 16.28 -1.21
CA ARG A 15 18.23 16.43 0.24
C ARG A 15 16.92 16.75 0.96
N LYS A 16 16.10 17.62 0.38
CA LYS A 16 14.80 18.02 0.94
C LYS A 16 13.85 16.82 1.00
N PHE A 17 13.77 16.05 -0.08
CA PHE A 17 13.00 14.82 -0.15
C PHE A 17 13.42 13.84 0.93
N LEU A 18 14.70 13.48 0.99
CA LEU A 18 15.21 12.48 1.94
C LEU A 18 14.99 12.87 3.39
N ARG A 19 15.02 14.17 3.71
CA ARG A 19 14.71 14.68 5.06
C ARG A 19 13.23 14.60 5.38
N ASP A 20 12.39 14.90 4.40
CA ASP A 20 10.99 15.20 4.64
C ASP A 20 10.07 13.97 4.47
N ILE A 21 10.52 12.93 3.76
CA ILE A 21 9.78 11.66 3.61
C ILE A 21 9.61 10.91 4.95
N GLN A 22 8.40 10.46 5.20
CA GLN A 22 7.99 9.66 6.35
C GLN A 22 7.50 8.28 5.91
N PRO A 23 7.57 7.26 6.79
CA PRO A 23 7.07 5.96 6.42
C PRO A 23 5.54 6.00 6.33
N GLY A 24 5.01 5.33 5.31
CA GLY A 24 3.60 5.41 4.91
C GLY A 24 3.30 6.51 3.88
N ASP A 25 4.27 7.36 3.54
CA ASP A 25 4.08 8.35 2.46
C ASP A 25 3.95 7.64 1.11
N HIS A 26 2.99 8.11 0.30
CA HIS A 26 2.77 7.65 -1.06
C HIS A 26 3.49 8.58 -2.04
N LEU A 27 4.25 7.98 -2.94
CA LEU A 27 5.04 8.63 -3.97
C LEU A 27 4.53 8.19 -5.33
N TYR A 28 4.27 9.14 -6.21
CA TYR A 28 3.78 8.88 -7.56
C TYR A 28 4.82 9.33 -8.57
N VAL A 29 5.28 8.40 -9.39
CA VAL A 29 6.24 8.64 -10.45
C VAL A 29 5.50 8.68 -11.78
N ILE A 30 5.78 9.71 -12.59
CA ILE A 30 5.23 9.83 -13.95
C ILE A 30 6.17 9.12 -14.92
N ASN A 31 5.64 8.14 -15.64
CA ASN A 31 6.32 7.42 -16.72
C ASN A 31 5.75 7.90 -18.06
N ASN A 32 6.52 8.69 -18.79
CA ASN A 32 6.10 9.22 -20.08
C ASN A 32 6.35 8.19 -21.18
N HIS A 33 5.28 7.74 -21.85
CA HIS A 33 5.36 6.85 -23.00
C HIS A 33 5.02 7.62 -24.28
N SER A 34 5.91 7.57 -25.28
CA SER A 34 5.72 8.27 -26.56
C SER A 34 4.49 7.80 -27.35
N ASP A 35 3.99 6.60 -27.08
CA ASP A 35 2.96 5.89 -27.83
C ASP A 35 1.62 5.74 -27.08
N ARG A 36 1.61 5.81 -25.73
CA ARG A 36 0.45 5.50 -24.89
C ARG A 36 0.05 6.59 -23.89
N GLY A 37 0.75 7.72 -23.90
CA GLY A 37 0.55 8.80 -22.93
C GLY A 37 1.20 8.51 -21.58
N ASP A 38 1.02 9.44 -20.63
CA ASP A 38 1.68 9.35 -19.32
C ASP A 38 1.01 8.30 -18.44
N THR A 39 1.80 7.34 -17.96
CA THR A 39 1.38 6.40 -16.92
C THR A 39 1.97 6.80 -15.58
N TYR A 40 1.39 6.31 -14.50
CA TYR A 40 1.85 6.62 -13.15
C TYR A 40 2.16 5.33 -12.40
N SER A 41 3.29 5.30 -11.71
CA SER A 41 3.65 4.22 -10.80
C SER A 41 3.67 4.72 -9.36
N GLU A 42 3.06 3.96 -8.46
CA GLU A 42 3.01 4.26 -7.03
C GLU A 42 4.14 3.55 -6.30
N TRP A 43 4.72 4.25 -5.33
CA TRP A 43 5.76 3.77 -4.43
C TRP A 43 5.41 4.20 -3.00
N VAL A 44 5.48 3.27 -2.06
CA VAL A 44 5.18 3.53 -0.65
C VAL A 44 6.48 3.57 0.13
N VAL A 45 6.69 4.62 0.92
CA VAL A 45 7.86 4.72 1.80
C VAL A 45 7.71 3.75 2.97
N THR A 46 8.67 2.86 3.13
CA THR A 46 8.65 1.84 4.19
C THR A 46 9.35 2.33 5.47
N ASN A 47 9.19 1.57 6.55
CA ASN A 47 9.94 1.76 7.80
C ASN A 47 11.41 1.31 7.72
N LYS A 48 11.79 0.59 6.65
CA LYS A 48 13.14 0.05 6.49
C LYS A 48 14.09 1.11 5.94
N ARG A 49 15.37 0.93 6.24
CA ARG A 49 16.46 1.77 5.73
C ARG A 49 17.43 0.89 4.96
N SER A 50 17.90 1.41 3.83
CA SER A 50 18.97 0.80 3.05
C SER A 50 20.29 0.82 3.84
N ILE A 51 21.27 0.07 3.34
CA ILE A 51 22.64 0.04 3.87
C ILE A 51 23.26 1.44 3.97
N MET A 52 22.89 2.36 3.06
CA MET A 52 23.36 3.75 3.06
C MET A 52 22.55 4.67 4.00
N GLY A 53 21.60 4.12 4.76
CA GLY A 53 20.81 4.86 5.75
C GLY A 53 19.60 5.60 5.17
N HIS A 54 19.32 5.48 3.88
CA HIS A 54 18.15 6.09 3.23
C HIS A 54 16.91 5.21 3.40
N ARG A 55 15.72 5.81 3.52
CA ARG A 55 14.48 5.02 3.58
C ARG A 55 14.30 4.18 2.31
N GLU A 56 13.74 3.00 2.47
CA GLU A 56 13.35 2.15 1.35
C GLU A 56 11.94 2.48 0.88
N VAL A 57 11.73 2.41 -0.42
CA VAL A 57 10.45 2.56 -1.09
C VAL A 57 10.08 1.25 -1.77
N GLU A 58 8.81 0.88 -1.67
CA GLU A 58 8.27 -0.36 -2.20
C GLU A 58 7.12 -0.09 -3.15
N SER A 59 7.13 -0.75 -4.31
CA SER A 59 6.03 -0.67 -5.27
C SER A 59 4.96 -1.71 -4.93
N PRO A 60 3.71 -1.31 -4.61
CA PRO A 60 2.63 -2.26 -4.31
C PRO A 60 2.19 -3.07 -5.54
N SER A 61 2.52 -2.62 -6.75
CA SER A 61 2.11 -3.27 -8.00
C SER A 61 2.96 -4.47 -8.39
N HIS A 62 4.25 -4.49 -8.03
CA HIS A 62 5.19 -5.54 -8.42
C HIS A 62 6.16 -5.96 -7.32
N GLY A 63 6.00 -5.46 -6.08
CA GLY A 63 6.83 -5.82 -4.92
C GLY A 63 8.30 -5.42 -5.02
N GLY A 64 8.65 -4.51 -5.95
CA GLY A 64 10.03 -4.07 -6.11
C GLY A 64 10.41 -3.11 -5.00
N VAL A 65 11.61 -3.29 -4.44
CA VAL A 65 12.14 -2.48 -3.35
C VAL A 65 13.39 -1.74 -3.83
N MET A 66 13.49 -0.45 -3.54
CA MET A 66 14.71 0.33 -3.76
C MET A 66 14.85 1.44 -2.73
N SER A 67 16.00 2.13 -2.73
CA SER A 67 16.16 3.31 -1.86
C SER A 67 15.39 4.52 -2.42
N ALA A 68 14.87 5.37 -1.54
CA ALA A 68 14.17 6.59 -1.93
C ALA A 68 15.09 7.54 -2.75
N GLN A 69 16.39 7.51 -2.48
CA GLN A 69 17.40 8.22 -3.27
C GLN A 69 17.54 7.65 -4.68
N SER A 70 17.57 6.32 -4.81
CA SER A 70 17.63 5.64 -6.11
C SER A 70 16.41 5.95 -6.96
N LEU A 71 15.23 5.99 -6.34
CA LEU A 71 13.98 6.36 -7.01
C LEU A 71 14.06 7.76 -7.62
N LEU A 72 14.47 8.76 -6.83
CA LEU A 72 14.63 10.15 -7.28
C LEU A 72 15.70 10.37 -8.36
N ARG A 73 16.70 9.49 -8.42
CA ARG A 73 17.76 9.57 -9.44
C ARG A 73 17.35 8.90 -10.74
N LYS A 74 16.57 7.83 -10.63
CA LYS A 74 16.03 7.11 -11.78
C LYS A 74 14.90 7.91 -12.44
N GLU A 75 14.06 8.51 -11.62
CA GLU A 75 12.85 9.20 -12.03
C GLU A 75 13.03 10.72 -11.94
N ARG A 76 12.75 11.43 -13.04
CA ARG A 76 13.02 12.88 -13.14
C ARG A 76 12.16 13.72 -12.19
N GLU A 77 10.95 13.24 -11.89
CA GLU A 77 10.00 13.91 -11.02
C GLU A 77 9.21 12.88 -10.20
N VAL A 78 9.08 13.13 -8.90
CA VAL A 78 8.31 12.33 -7.96
C VAL A 78 7.27 13.20 -7.29
N LEU A 79 6.00 12.84 -7.42
CA LEU A 79 4.89 13.54 -6.80
C LEU A 79 4.58 12.95 -5.42
N THR A 80 4.31 13.81 -4.45
CA THR A 80 3.89 13.39 -3.09
C THR A 80 2.38 13.50 -2.87
N GLN A 81 1.69 13.99 -3.90
CA GLN A 81 0.24 13.98 -3.97
C GLN A 81 -0.18 13.16 -5.16
N ARG A 82 -1.31 12.51 -5.00
CA ARG A 82 -1.92 11.75 -6.07
C ARG A 82 -2.36 12.67 -7.21
N PRO A 83 -1.88 12.45 -8.44
CA PRO A 83 -2.35 13.15 -9.63
C PRO A 83 -3.85 12.98 -9.83
N THR A 84 -4.54 14.07 -10.19
CA THR A 84 -6.00 14.10 -10.43
C THR A 84 -6.45 13.16 -11.55
N HIS A 85 -5.54 12.80 -12.45
CA HIS A 85 -5.79 11.93 -13.61
C HIS A 85 -5.49 10.46 -13.35
N LEU A 86 -5.05 10.09 -12.15
CA LEU A 86 -4.66 8.71 -11.82
C LEU A 86 -5.92 7.88 -11.53
N PRO A 87 -6.30 6.93 -12.42
CA PRO A 87 -7.48 6.10 -12.18
C PRO A 87 -7.34 5.38 -10.84
N ASN A 88 -8.44 5.29 -10.11
CA ASN A 88 -8.54 4.67 -8.79
C ASN A 88 -8.42 3.15 -8.91
N LEU A 89 -7.20 2.64 -9.19
CA LEU A 89 -6.91 1.21 -9.26
C LEU A 89 -7.21 0.52 -7.93
N GLY A 90 -6.90 1.17 -6.80
CA GLY A 90 -7.23 0.66 -5.47
C GLY A 90 -8.74 0.52 -5.19
N VAL A 91 -9.61 1.30 -5.86
CA VAL A 91 -11.07 1.19 -5.64
C VAL A 91 -11.68 0.04 -6.44
N ARG A 92 -11.03 -0.42 -7.52
CA ARG A 92 -11.51 -1.56 -8.31
C ARG A 92 -11.17 -2.91 -7.68
N ASP A 93 -9.98 -3.07 -7.09
CA ASP A 93 -9.57 -4.36 -6.55
C ASP A 93 -9.93 -4.54 -5.06
N LEU A 94 -9.96 -3.46 -4.27
CA LEU A 94 -10.25 -3.56 -2.83
C LEU A 94 -11.74 -3.82 -2.55
N HIS A 95 -12.66 -3.28 -3.36
CA HIS A 95 -14.09 -3.51 -3.10
C HIS A 95 -14.52 -4.96 -3.36
N GLY A 96 -13.88 -5.68 -4.28
CA GLY A 96 -14.13 -7.11 -4.50
C GLY A 96 -13.44 -8.00 -3.46
N ALA A 97 -12.14 -7.77 -3.22
CA ALA A 97 -11.35 -8.59 -2.32
C ALA A 97 -11.76 -8.45 -0.84
N PHE A 98 -12.05 -7.23 -0.35
CA PHE A 98 -12.51 -7.06 1.03
C PHE A 98 -13.91 -7.62 1.24
N THR A 99 -14.81 -7.59 0.24
CA THR A 99 -16.13 -8.20 0.41
C THR A 99 -16.08 -9.71 0.48
N GLU A 100 -15.23 -10.37 -0.32
CA GLU A 100 -15.13 -11.83 -0.31
C GLU A 100 -14.41 -12.35 0.93
N ASP A 101 -13.28 -11.73 1.32
CA ASP A 101 -12.55 -12.16 2.51
C ASP A 101 -13.28 -11.80 3.81
N ALA A 102 -13.96 -10.64 3.89
CA ALA A 102 -14.80 -10.31 5.05
C ALA A 102 -16.03 -11.23 5.13
N GLN A 103 -16.65 -11.58 4.00
CA GLN A 103 -17.76 -12.55 4.00
C GLN A 103 -17.29 -13.96 4.34
N ARG A 104 -16.10 -14.37 3.88
CA ARG A 104 -15.51 -15.67 4.21
C ARG A 104 -15.16 -15.75 5.71
N ALA A 105 -14.57 -14.69 6.27
CA ALA A 105 -14.29 -14.59 7.70
C ALA A 105 -15.58 -14.57 8.55
N ALA A 106 -16.61 -13.82 8.13
CA ALA A 106 -17.89 -13.80 8.82
C ALA A 106 -18.59 -15.17 8.83
N ARG A 107 -18.52 -15.94 7.72
CA ARG A 107 -19.03 -17.32 7.66
C ARG A 107 -18.28 -18.23 8.61
N LEU A 108 -16.94 -18.17 8.63
CA LEU A 108 -16.12 -18.99 9.52
C LEU A 108 -16.41 -18.73 11.01
N VAL A 109 -16.63 -17.47 11.40
CA VAL A 109 -17.01 -17.13 12.78
C VAL A 109 -18.42 -17.65 13.12
N GLY A 110 -19.37 -17.54 12.18
CA GLY A 110 -20.71 -18.10 12.33
C GLY A 110 -20.70 -19.63 12.49
N ASP A 111 -19.92 -20.33 11.67
CA ASP A 111 -19.79 -21.79 11.70
C ASP A 111 -19.13 -22.26 13.01
N LEU A 112 -18.08 -21.56 13.47
CA LEU A 112 -17.47 -21.84 14.78
C LEU A 112 -18.47 -21.67 15.92
N HIS A 113 -19.25 -20.59 15.90
CA HIS A 113 -20.25 -20.36 16.94
C HIS A 113 -21.38 -21.41 16.91
N ALA A 114 -21.77 -21.87 15.72
CA ALA A 114 -22.74 -22.97 15.57
C ALA A 114 -22.20 -24.30 16.11
N ILE A 115 -20.91 -24.59 15.91
CA ILE A 115 -20.25 -25.78 16.45
C ILE A 115 -20.12 -25.71 17.98
N GLU A 116 -19.72 -24.56 18.52
CA GLU A 116 -19.61 -24.35 19.97
C GLU A 116 -20.97 -24.50 20.65
N THR A 117 -22.03 -23.92 20.09
CA THR A 117 -23.39 -24.03 20.62
C THR A 117 -23.91 -25.47 20.51
N ALA A 118 -23.68 -26.17 19.39
CA ALA A 118 -24.06 -27.58 19.25
C ALA A 118 -23.33 -28.48 20.25
N ASN A 119 -22.03 -28.25 20.47
CA ASN A 119 -21.24 -28.99 21.44
C ASN A 119 -21.67 -28.69 22.89
N ALA A 120 -21.97 -27.44 23.21
CA ALA A 120 -22.48 -27.05 24.52
C ALA A 120 -23.85 -27.68 24.80
N LEU A 121 -24.75 -27.71 23.80
CA LEU A 121 -26.05 -28.36 23.91
C LEU A 121 -25.88 -29.87 24.07
N SER A 122 -25.03 -30.50 23.25
CA SER A 122 -24.73 -31.93 23.33
C SER A 122 -24.18 -32.32 24.71
N ALA A 123 -23.27 -31.52 25.26
CA ALA A 123 -22.73 -31.72 26.62
C ALA A 123 -23.82 -31.57 27.70
N GLN A 124 -24.72 -30.59 27.58
CA GLN A 124 -25.85 -30.42 28.50
C GLN A 124 -26.83 -31.60 28.46
N TYR A 125 -27.08 -32.19 27.30
CA TYR A 125 -27.96 -33.35 27.18
C TYR A 125 -27.26 -34.68 27.50
N ALA A 126 -25.94 -34.79 27.31
CA ALA A 126 -25.15 -35.97 27.68
C ALA A 126 -24.98 -36.10 29.20
N GLY A 127 -24.90 -34.99 29.95
CA GLY A 127 -24.85 -34.98 31.41
C GLY A 127 -26.21 -35.13 32.11
N ARG A 128 -27.31 -35.28 31.35
CA ARG A 128 -28.69 -35.37 31.86
C ARG A 128 -29.26 -36.80 31.80
N ARG A 129 -28.39 -37.81 31.76
CA ARG A 129 -28.72 -39.23 31.93
C ARG A 129 -28.35 -39.71 33.32
#